data_AF-A0A5J4TZR0-F1
#
_entry.id   AF-A0A5J4TZR0-F1
#
_cell.length_a   1.000
_cell.length_b   1.000
_cell.length_c   1.000
_cell.angle_alpha   90.00
_cell.angle_beta   90.00
_cell.angle_gamma   90.00
#
_symmetry.space_group_name_H-M   'P 1'
#
loop_
_entity.id
_entity.type
_entity.pdbx_description
1 polymer ?
#
loop_
_entity_poly.entity_id
_entity_poly.type
_entity_poly.pdbx_seq_one_letter_code
_entity_poly.pdbx_strand_id
1 'polypeptide(L)'
;VKLNGLLAENEIDSEKLKMRIEDEQSKISEIMSLAPKLKEKEFILDENQKKIENLESSIDSEKEKRRIAENLLKIEKEEIKKHIKIAKDERIKQTEEERRRITAQIKQMMEEEDKIKAIQDQKLIIEQRDNEISKRRDVERQIRLQKLEVTKSALQKQQQQQQQSDSQPTSQISTPKNREAQLSDQINEDNRYEQEILLEKDKAQIEHELIVQQEELNNQRDIAEKEQGRANQEEIRRKEAELQRGQLQGECKIVQRENLKLKKLLKQYLTEAEQLQFEEDDHIENEKNKEMKEKEELKHREYQSQLHKQRSGLLTTIIQERDLEKRKIIPWQEIAKDMNKPINEENEEEVQEFQEMIEQGCETIKSTLQGKRNDVKRKQIIQGGIVEGLINIFEHRDLKLVTRSQTVAFANLTAPCSTDILILLYEKQPYPGLMRLFDHQNQLI
;
A
#
# COMPACT_ATOMS: atom_id res chain seq x y z
N VAL A 1 -34.62 -45.77 -109.40
CA VAL A 1 -33.76 -46.26 -108.29
C VAL A 1 -32.71 -45.24 -107.88
N LYS A 2 -31.78 -44.80 -108.75
CA LYS A 2 -30.74 -43.79 -108.41
C LYS A 2 -31.28 -42.43 -107.94
N LEU A 3 -32.38 -41.93 -108.50
CA LEU A 3 -32.95 -40.61 -108.13
C LEU A 3 -33.57 -40.61 -106.71
N ASN A 4 -34.14 -41.74 -106.28
CA ASN A 4 -34.79 -41.85 -104.96
C ASN A 4 -33.76 -41.95 -103.81
N GLY A 5 -32.55 -42.47 -104.08
CA GLY A 5 -31.45 -42.49 -103.09
C GLY A 5 -30.87 -41.11 -102.79
N LEU A 6 -30.69 -40.27 -103.82
CA LEU A 6 -30.21 -38.90 -103.68
C LEU A 6 -31.22 -37.95 -102.99
N LEU A 7 -32.53 -38.22 -103.14
CA LEU A 7 -33.57 -37.49 -102.41
C LEU A 7 -33.58 -37.86 -100.92
N ALA A 8 -33.42 -39.14 -100.59
CA ALA A 8 -33.35 -39.61 -99.21
C ALA A 8 -32.09 -39.13 -98.46
N GLU A 9 -30.92 -39.10 -99.12
CA GLU A 9 -29.69 -38.55 -98.52
C GLU A 9 -29.80 -37.04 -98.23
N ASN A 10 -30.37 -36.26 -99.15
CA ASN A 10 -30.62 -34.83 -98.93
C ASN A 10 -31.65 -34.56 -97.82
N GLU A 11 -32.68 -35.40 -97.69
CA GLU A 11 -33.63 -35.31 -96.57
C GLU A 11 -32.95 -35.62 -95.22
N ILE A 12 -32.11 -36.66 -95.16
CA ILE A 12 -31.37 -37.01 -93.93
C ILE A 12 -30.41 -35.89 -93.52
N ASP A 13 -29.70 -35.28 -94.46
CA ASP A 13 -28.78 -34.18 -94.17
C ASP A 13 -29.51 -32.89 -93.79
N SER A 14 -30.69 -32.63 -94.38
CA SER A 14 -31.59 -31.55 -93.96
C SER A 14 -32.10 -31.73 -92.53
N GLU A 15 -32.50 -32.94 -92.15
CA GLU A 15 -33.03 -33.25 -90.81
C GLU A 15 -31.93 -33.15 -89.73
N LYS A 16 -30.69 -33.59 -90.03
CA LYS A 16 -29.53 -33.37 -89.15
C LYS A 16 -29.22 -31.89 -88.96
N LEU A 17 -29.38 -31.07 -90.01
CA LEU A 17 -29.19 -29.63 -89.94
C LEU A 17 -30.24 -28.97 -89.05
N LYS A 18 -31.51 -29.38 -89.17
CA LYS A 18 -32.59 -28.92 -88.26
C LYS A 18 -32.31 -29.28 -86.81
N MET A 19 -31.92 -30.52 -86.52
CA MET A 19 -31.59 -30.93 -85.15
C MET A 19 -30.45 -30.08 -84.55
N ARG A 20 -29.42 -29.74 -85.34
CA ARG A 20 -28.36 -28.84 -84.87
C ARG A 20 -28.85 -27.42 -84.63
N ILE A 21 -29.75 -26.92 -85.49
CA ILE A 21 -30.34 -25.59 -85.31
C ILE A 21 -31.19 -25.56 -84.03
N GLU A 22 -31.98 -26.60 -83.76
CA GLU A 22 -32.77 -26.73 -82.54
C GLU A 22 -31.90 -26.83 -81.28
N ASP A 23 -30.79 -27.59 -81.33
CA ASP A 23 -29.82 -27.67 -80.23
C ASP A 23 -29.17 -26.31 -79.94
N GLU A 24 -28.74 -25.59 -80.98
CA GLU A 24 -28.20 -24.23 -80.83
C GLU A 24 -29.26 -23.22 -80.35
N GLN A 25 -30.51 -23.34 -80.80
CA GLN A 25 -31.62 -22.52 -80.29
C GLN A 25 -31.93 -22.80 -78.82
N SER A 26 -31.81 -24.05 -78.38
CA SER A 26 -31.96 -24.47 -76.99
C SER A 26 -30.86 -23.85 -76.12
N LYS A 27 -29.59 -23.92 -76.56
CA LYS A 27 -28.46 -23.27 -75.88
C LYS A 27 -28.62 -21.75 -75.81
N ILE A 28 -29.05 -21.11 -76.90
CA ILE A 28 -29.32 -19.67 -76.93
C ILE A 28 -30.43 -19.31 -75.93
N SER A 29 -31.49 -20.11 -75.83
CA SER A 29 -32.58 -19.89 -74.89
C SER A 29 -32.12 -20.05 -73.43
N GLU A 30 -31.25 -21.03 -73.16
CA GLU A 30 -30.62 -21.20 -71.84
C GLU A 30 -29.73 -20.00 -71.48
N ILE A 31 -28.88 -19.54 -72.40
CA ILE A 31 -28.03 -18.35 -72.22
C ILE A 31 -28.89 -17.09 -71.97
N MET A 32 -29.97 -16.91 -72.75
CA MET A 32 -30.90 -15.80 -72.57
C MET A 32 -31.60 -15.86 -71.20
N SER A 33 -31.85 -17.05 -70.65
CA SER A 33 -32.41 -17.21 -69.30
C SER A 33 -31.41 -16.88 -68.17
N LEU A 34 -30.11 -17.00 -68.44
CA LEU A 34 -29.03 -16.74 -67.47
C LEU A 34 -28.58 -15.28 -67.44
N ALA A 35 -28.68 -14.56 -68.56
CA ALA A 35 -28.25 -13.17 -68.66
C ALA A 35 -28.86 -12.21 -67.60
N PRO A 36 -30.17 -12.30 -67.25
CA PRO A 36 -30.76 -11.48 -66.19
C PRO A 36 -30.17 -11.79 -64.80
N LYS A 37 -29.91 -13.07 -64.51
CA LYS A 37 -29.34 -13.52 -63.23
C LYS A 37 -27.89 -13.05 -63.07
N LEU A 38 -27.14 -12.98 -64.17
CA LEU A 38 -25.78 -12.42 -64.16
C LEU A 38 -25.81 -10.92 -63.83
N LYS A 39 -26.72 -10.18 -64.47
CA LYS A 39 -26.89 -8.74 -64.25
C LYS A 39 -27.33 -8.40 -62.83
N GLU A 40 -28.19 -9.24 -62.24
CA GLU A 40 -28.59 -9.13 -60.83
C GLU A 40 -27.38 -9.38 -59.89
N LYS A 41 -26.56 -10.39 -60.17
CA LYS A 41 -25.33 -10.64 -59.40
C LYS A 41 -24.32 -9.50 -59.51
N GLU A 42 -24.15 -8.90 -60.69
CA GLU A 42 -23.29 -7.72 -60.88
C GLU A 42 -23.77 -6.52 -60.06
N PHE A 43 -25.09 -6.29 -60.01
CA PHE A 43 -25.67 -5.25 -59.17
C PHE A 43 -25.41 -5.47 -57.67
N ILE A 44 -25.62 -6.71 -57.19
CA ILE A 44 -25.33 -7.08 -55.80
C ILE A 44 -23.84 -6.91 -55.48
N LEU A 45 -22.95 -7.25 -56.42
CA LEU A 45 -21.51 -7.07 -56.26
C LEU A 45 -21.13 -5.59 -56.12
N ASP A 46 -21.68 -4.71 -56.95
CA ASP A 46 -21.46 -3.26 -56.88
C ASP A 46 -22.00 -2.66 -55.57
N GLU A 47 -23.17 -3.11 -55.11
CA GLU A 47 -23.74 -2.68 -53.83
C GLU A 47 -22.87 -3.12 -52.64
N ASN A 48 -22.36 -4.34 -52.67
CA ASN A 48 -21.46 -4.85 -51.65
C ASN A 48 -20.11 -4.13 -51.66
N GLN A 49 -19.59 -3.79 -52.84
CA GLN A 49 -18.35 -3.02 -52.97
C GLN A 49 -18.49 -1.63 -52.31
N LYS A 50 -19.60 -0.94 -52.57
CA LYS A 50 -19.92 0.34 -51.91
C LYS A 50 -20.06 0.21 -50.38
N LYS A 51 -20.63 -0.90 -49.89
CA LYS A 51 -20.71 -1.17 -48.45
C LYS A 51 -19.31 -1.38 -47.84
N ILE A 52 -18.43 -2.09 -48.53
CA ILE A 52 -17.04 -2.31 -48.08
C ILE A 52 -16.30 -0.97 -47.99
N GLU A 53 -16.37 -0.13 -49.02
CA GLU A 53 -15.71 1.19 -49.04
C GLU A 53 -16.19 2.10 -47.89
N ASN A 54 -17.51 2.09 -47.62
CA ASN A 54 -18.08 2.83 -46.48
C ASN A 54 -17.58 2.29 -45.13
N LEU A 55 -17.47 0.96 -44.98
CA LEU A 55 -16.94 0.35 -43.77
C LEU A 55 -15.45 0.65 -43.58
N GLU A 56 -14.65 0.65 -44.65
CA GLU A 56 -13.23 1.01 -44.60
C GLU A 56 -13.03 2.45 -44.15
N SER A 57 -13.80 3.39 -44.70
CA SER A 57 -13.80 4.80 -44.27
C SER A 57 -14.19 4.96 -42.79
N SER A 58 -15.20 4.20 -42.35
CA SER A 58 -15.62 4.21 -40.93
C SER A 58 -14.53 3.65 -40.01
N ILE A 59 -13.85 2.57 -40.41
CA ILE A 59 -12.74 1.97 -39.67
C ILE A 59 -11.58 2.96 -39.54
N ASP A 60 -11.24 3.69 -40.60
CA ASP A 60 -10.13 4.64 -40.57
C ASP A 60 -10.45 5.85 -39.69
N SER A 61 -11.69 6.34 -39.72
CA SER A 61 -12.17 7.36 -38.77
C SER A 61 -12.04 6.89 -37.32
N GLU A 62 -12.39 5.63 -37.04
CA GLU A 62 -12.32 5.08 -35.69
C GLU A 62 -10.88 4.85 -35.20
N LYS A 63 -9.97 4.46 -36.11
CA LYS A 63 -8.52 4.40 -35.81
C LYS A 63 -7.97 5.77 -35.42
N GLU A 64 -8.39 6.83 -36.10
CA GLU A 64 -7.93 8.18 -35.79
C GLU A 64 -8.47 8.67 -34.44
N LYS A 65 -9.75 8.42 -34.13
CA LYS A 65 -10.30 8.69 -32.78
C LYS A 65 -9.53 7.95 -31.69
N ARG A 66 -9.20 6.68 -31.92
CA ARG A 66 -8.40 5.89 -30.98
C ARG A 66 -7.01 6.50 -30.77
N ARG A 67 -6.36 6.95 -31.84
CA ARG A 67 -5.06 7.62 -31.76
C ARG A 67 -5.13 8.91 -30.96
N ILE A 68 -6.18 9.71 -31.14
CA ILE A 68 -6.40 10.95 -30.37
C ILE A 68 -6.62 10.61 -28.88
N ALA A 69 -7.44 9.61 -28.57
CA ALA A 69 -7.69 9.17 -27.19
C ALA A 69 -6.42 8.66 -26.50
N GLU A 70 -5.58 7.89 -27.19
CA GLU A 70 -4.29 7.41 -26.65
C GLU A 70 -3.34 8.57 -26.35
N ASN A 71 -3.32 9.61 -27.19
CA ASN A 71 -2.52 10.81 -26.95
C ASN A 71 -3.03 11.63 -25.75
N LEU A 72 -4.35 11.80 -25.63
CA LEU A 72 -4.95 12.49 -24.47
C LEU A 72 -4.64 11.76 -23.16
N LEU A 73 -4.80 10.44 -23.15
CA LEU A 73 -4.49 9.61 -21.98
C LEU A 73 -3.00 9.69 -21.60
N LYS A 74 -2.10 9.86 -22.59
CA LYS A 74 -0.68 10.07 -22.34
C LYS A 74 -0.40 11.42 -21.69
N ILE A 75 -1.10 12.48 -22.13
CA ILE A 75 -0.99 13.82 -21.54
C ILE A 75 -1.48 13.82 -20.09
N GLU A 76 -2.67 13.27 -19.83
CA GLU A 76 -3.23 13.16 -18.47
C GLU A 76 -2.31 12.39 -17.53
N LYS A 77 -1.73 11.27 -17.99
CA LYS A 77 -0.75 10.50 -17.19
C LYS A 77 0.46 11.33 -16.80
N GLU A 78 0.98 12.17 -17.69
CA GLU A 78 2.12 13.03 -17.38
C GLU A 78 1.75 14.19 -16.44
N GLU A 79 0.53 14.73 -16.54
CA GLU A 79 0.02 15.72 -15.59
C GLU A 79 -0.16 15.13 -14.18
N ILE A 80 -0.77 13.94 -14.08
CA ILE A 80 -0.92 13.23 -12.81
C ILE A 80 0.46 12.97 -12.17
N LYS A 81 1.45 12.52 -12.95
CA LYS A 81 2.82 12.34 -12.45
C LYS A 81 3.42 13.64 -11.90
N LYS A 82 3.21 14.77 -12.58
CA LYS A 82 3.68 16.08 -12.10
C LYS A 82 3.01 16.47 -10.79
N HIS A 83 1.70 16.29 -10.67
CA HIS A 83 0.97 16.58 -9.43
C HIS A 83 1.42 15.70 -8.27
N ILE A 84 1.62 14.39 -8.49
CA ILE A 84 2.16 13.47 -7.49
C ILE A 84 3.54 13.92 -7.01
N LYS A 85 4.40 14.36 -7.94
CA LYS A 85 5.74 14.86 -7.60
C LYS A 85 5.67 16.11 -6.72
N ILE A 86 4.87 17.10 -7.11
CA ILE A 86 4.68 18.35 -6.34
C ILE A 86 4.16 18.03 -4.93
N ALA A 87 3.12 17.20 -4.82
CA ALA A 87 2.54 16.83 -3.53
C ALA A 87 3.55 16.09 -2.64
N LYS A 88 4.40 15.24 -3.23
CA LYS A 88 5.47 14.55 -2.49
C LYS A 88 6.53 15.51 -1.98
N ASP A 89 6.97 16.45 -2.82
CA ASP A 89 7.97 17.46 -2.45
C ASP A 89 7.43 18.40 -1.34
N GLU A 90 6.15 18.79 -1.41
CA GLU A 90 5.48 19.57 -0.36
C GLU A 90 5.40 18.80 0.97
N ARG A 91 5.02 17.52 0.92
CA ARG A 91 4.95 16.68 2.13
C ARG A 91 6.33 16.52 2.77
N ILE A 92 7.38 16.30 1.97
CA ILE A 92 8.77 16.25 2.47
C ILE A 92 9.13 17.57 3.17
N LYS A 93 8.83 18.71 2.54
CA LYS A 93 9.13 20.03 3.11
C LYS A 93 8.42 20.26 4.45
N GLN A 94 7.15 19.86 4.55
CA GLN A 94 6.38 19.95 5.81
C GLN A 94 7.00 19.08 6.90
N THR A 95 7.35 17.83 6.58
CA THR A 95 8.01 16.91 7.52
C THR A 95 9.38 17.45 7.98
N GLU A 96 10.16 18.05 7.09
CA GLU A 96 11.43 18.68 7.46
C GLU A 96 11.26 19.89 8.39
N GLU A 97 10.25 20.74 8.13
CA GLU A 97 9.93 21.86 9.01
C GLU A 97 9.49 21.40 10.40
N GLU A 98 8.65 20.37 10.48
CA GLU A 98 8.22 19.79 11.74
C GLU A 98 9.39 19.16 12.51
N ARG A 99 10.27 18.43 11.82
CA ARG A 99 11.50 17.88 12.40
C ARG A 99 12.40 18.99 12.95
N ARG A 100 12.52 20.12 12.25
CA ARG A 100 13.27 21.29 12.74
C ARG A 100 12.64 21.89 14.00
N ARG A 101 11.31 22.00 14.06
CA ARG A 101 10.60 22.48 15.27
C ARG A 101 10.82 21.57 16.46
N ILE A 102 10.66 20.26 16.29
CA ILE A 102 10.89 19.26 17.35
C ILE A 102 12.35 19.32 17.83
N THR A 103 13.31 19.42 16.91
CA THR A 103 14.74 19.53 17.26
C THR A 103 15.01 20.80 18.08
N ALA A 104 14.38 21.93 17.75
CA ALA A 104 14.50 23.16 18.51
C ALA A 104 13.88 23.03 19.91
N GLN A 105 12.73 22.37 20.05
CA GLN A 105 12.10 22.10 21.35
C GLN A 105 12.96 21.20 22.23
N ILE A 106 13.53 20.12 21.68
CA ILE A 106 14.46 19.24 22.42
C ILE A 106 15.65 20.07 22.93
N LYS A 107 16.21 20.95 22.10
CA LYS A 107 17.33 21.80 22.52
C LYS A 107 16.95 22.73 23.68
N GLN A 108 15.77 23.34 23.64
CA GLN A 108 15.26 24.15 24.76
C GLN A 108 15.08 23.32 26.03
N MET A 109 14.52 22.12 25.92
CA MET A 109 14.36 21.22 27.06
C MET A 109 15.71 20.84 27.69
N MET A 110 16.74 20.57 26.88
CA MET A 110 18.09 20.29 27.41
C MET A 110 18.66 21.49 28.16
N GLU A 111 18.49 22.72 27.63
CA GLU A 111 18.93 23.93 28.31
C GLU A 111 18.19 24.17 29.64
N GLU A 112 16.90 23.81 29.72
CA GLU A 112 16.15 23.83 30.97
C GLU A 112 16.60 22.75 31.95
N GLU A 113 16.90 21.55 31.47
CA GLU A 113 17.42 20.45 32.29
C GLU A 113 18.78 20.81 32.91
N ASP A 114 19.67 21.44 32.14
CA ASP A 114 20.95 21.95 32.64
C ASP A 114 20.76 23.03 33.73
N LYS A 115 19.79 23.93 33.57
CA LYS A 115 19.44 24.93 34.60
C LYS A 115 18.91 24.26 35.87
N ILE A 116 18.03 23.26 35.73
CA ILE A 116 17.49 22.51 36.88
C ILE A 116 18.63 21.81 37.63
N LYS A 117 19.56 21.20 36.90
CA LYS A 117 20.73 20.54 37.48
C LYS A 117 21.62 21.53 38.24
N ALA A 118 21.88 22.70 37.67
CA ALA A 118 22.63 23.76 38.35
C ALA A 118 21.94 24.24 39.65
N ILE A 119 20.61 24.34 39.64
CA ILE A 119 19.83 24.69 40.85
C ILE A 119 19.93 23.57 41.91
N GLN A 120 19.90 22.30 41.49
CA GLN A 120 20.06 21.16 42.40
C GLN A 120 21.45 21.15 43.05
N ASP A 121 22.50 21.39 42.26
CA ASP A 121 23.87 21.47 42.77
C ASP A 121 24.04 22.64 43.76
N GLN A 122 23.46 23.81 43.47
CA GLN A 122 23.44 24.94 44.41
C GLN A 122 22.72 24.59 45.72
N LYS A 123 21.58 23.89 45.64
CA LYS A 123 20.82 23.47 46.82
C LYS A 123 21.64 22.53 47.70
N LEU A 124 22.39 21.60 47.11
CA LEU A 124 23.27 20.70 47.84
C LEU A 124 24.38 21.47 48.59
N ILE A 125 24.98 22.48 47.94
CA ILE A 125 25.98 23.35 48.57
C ILE A 125 25.38 24.11 49.76
N ILE A 126 24.17 24.65 49.62
CA ILE A 126 23.47 25.36 50.70
C ILE A 126 23.23 24.41 51.88
N GLU A 127 22.72 23.21 51.63
CA GLU A 127 22.46 22.21 52.67
C GLU A 127 23.73 21.79 53.42
N GLN A 128 24.85 21.60 52.70
CA GLN A 128 26.15 21.36 53.32
C GLN A 128 26.58 22.53 54.21
N ARG A 129 26.38 23.77 53.76
CA ARG A 129 26.70 24.99 54.51
C ARG A 129 25.86 25.10 55.79
N ASP A 130 24.57 24.85 55.71
CA ASP A 130 23.64 24.89 56.84
C ASP A 130 23.99 23.83 57.90
N ASN A 131 24.35 22.63 57.46
CA ASN A 131 24.85 21.57 58.34
C ASN A 131 26.13 22.00 59.07
N GLU A 132 27.07 22.64 58.37
CA GLU A 132 28.31 23.15 58.96
C GLU A 132 28.05 24.30 59.96
N ILE A 133 27.13 25.20 59.63
CA ILE A 133 26.68 26.28 60.54
C ILE A 133 26.04 25.68 61.80
N SER A 134 25.21 24.65 61.65
CA SER A 134 24.59 23.96 62.78
C SER A 134 25.64 23.36 63.72
N LYS A 135 26.64 22.64 63.18
CA LYS A 135 27.77 22.10 63.95
C LYS A 135 28.53 23.21 64.69
N ARG A 136 28.81 24.33 64.02
CA ARG A 136 29.49 25.49 64.65
C ARG A 136 28.69 26.06 65.82
N ARG A 137 27.37 26.22 65.66
CA ARG A 137 26.49 26.70 66.75
C ARG A 137 26.48 25.75 67.94
N ASP A 138 26.55 24.44 67.71
CA ASP A 138 26.58 23.46 68.80
C ASP A 138 27.91 23.49 69.56
N VAL A 139 29.04 23.63 68.86
CA VAL A 139 30.36 23.86 69.48
C VAL A 139 30.35 25.16 70.29
N GLU A 140 29.81 26.24 69.74
CA GLU A 140 29.74 27.54 70.42
C GLU A 140 28.84 27.47 71.68
N ARG A 141 27.73 26.72 71.62
CA ARG A 141 26.90 26.42 72.80
C ARG A 141 27.69 25.65 73.87
N GLN A 142 28.46 24.63 73.49
CA GLN A 142 29.30 23.89 74.44
C GLN A 142 30.35 24.78 75.10
N ILE A 143 31.04 25.64 74.34
CA ILE A 143 32.02 26.60 74.87
C ILE A 143 31.35 27.55 75.87
N ARG A 144 30.15 28.05 75.55
CA ARG A 144 29.41 28.97 76.44
C ARG A 144 29.01 28.29 77.75
N LEU A 145 28.59 27.03 77.71
CA LEU A 145 28.28 26.23 78.89
C LEU A 145 29.52 25.99 79.76
N GLN A 146 30.65 25.60 79.16
CA GLN A 146 31.92 25.45 79.87
C GLN A 146 32.37 26.76 80.54
N LYS A 147 32.26 27.89 79.85
CA LYS A 147 32.56 29.21 80.44
C LYS A 147 31.68 29.50 81.64
N LEU A 148 30.36 29.29 81.54
CA LEU A 148 29.43 29.47 82.66
C LEU A 148 29.79 28.60 83.87
N GLU A 149 30.19 27.36 83.64
CA GLU A 149 30.58 26.41 84.68
C GLU A 149 31.88 26.82 85.40
N VAL A 150 32.86 27.34 84.64
CA VAL A 150 34.09 27.94 85.19
C VAL A 150 33.75 29.18 86.03
N THR A 151 32.90 30.09 85.53
CA THR A 151 32.50 31.29 86.27
C THR A 151 31.76 30.93 87.56
N LYS A 152 30.87 29.93 87.52
CA LYS A 152 30.14 29.43 88.68
C LYS A 152 31.08 28.84 89.73
N SER A 153 32.08 28.06 89.28
CA SER A 153 33.12 27.50 90.14
C SER A 153 34.00 28.59 90.78
N ALA A 154 34.30 29.68 90.05
CA ALA A 154 35.06 30.82 90.57
C ALA A 154 34.27 31.61 91.62
N LEU A 155 32.99 31.89 91.37
CA LEU A 155 32.07 32.52 92.34
C LEU A 155 31.93 31.69 93.63
N GLN A 156 31.86 30.37 93.51
CA GLN A 156 31.77 29.47 94.67
C GLN A 156 33.05 29.48 95.52
N LYS A 157 34.24 29.57 94.88
CA LYS A 157 35.51 29.79 95.59
C LYS A 157 35.58 31.16 96.26
N GLN A 158 35.03 32.20 95.63
CA GLN A 158 34.99 33.56 96.19
C GLN A 158 34.05 33.65 97.40
N GLN A 159 32.90 32.95 97.37
CA GLN A 159 32.01 32.83 98.53
C GLN A 159 32.65 32.05 99.69
N GLN A 160 33.45 31.01 99.41
CA GLN A 160 34.21 30.30 100.44
C GLN A 160 35.33 31.15 101.05
N GLN A 161 35.93 32.07 100.28
CA GLN A 161 36.91 33.03 100.78
C GLN A 161 36.27 34.16 101.61
N GLN A 162 35.08 34.64 101.24
CA GLN A 162 34.33 35.64 102.03
C GLN A 162 33.77 35.05 103.34
N GLN A 163 33.53 33.74 103.43
CA GLN A 163 33.13 33.07 104.67
C GLN A 163 34.29 32.79 105.64
N GLN A 164 35.53 33.14 105.29
CA GLN A 164 36.70 33.05 106.19
C GLN A 164 37.20 34.40 106.71
N SER A 165 36.53 35.51 106.38
CA SER A 165 36.88 36.86 106.83
C SER A 165 35.65 37.60 107.35
N ASP A 166 35.03 37.11 108.42
CA ASP A 166 34.35 37.97 109.39
C ASP A 166 34.00 37.19 110.66
N SER A 167 34.80 37.42 111.70
CA SER A 167 34.52 37.00 113.08
C SER A 167 34.94 38.10 114.05
N GLN A 168 33.99 39.03 114.31
CA GLN A 168 33.60 39.59 115.64
C GLN A 168 34.57 40.49 116.46
N PRO A 169 34.16 41.17 117.57
CA PRO A 169 32.87 41.85 117.90
C PRO A 169 32.98 43.15 118.80
N THR A 170 31.82 43.77 119.15
CA THR A 170 31.45 44.55 120.40
C THR A 170 32.15 45.90 120.71
N SER A 171 31.65 46.92 121.47
CA SER A 171 30.39 47.33 122.12
C SER A 171 30.60 48.66 122.92
N GLN A 172 29.52 49.43 123.18
CA GLN A 172 29.21 50.25 124.40
C GLN A 172 29.80 51.68 124.69
N ILE A 173 28.85 52.62 124.88
CA ILE A 173 28.57 53.51 126.05
C ILE A 173 29.37 54.81 126.35
N SER A 174 28.58 55.87 126.60
CA SER A 174 28.67 56.98 127.59
C SER A 174 29.01 58.42 127.16
N THR A 175 28.11 59.32 127.57
CA THR A 175 28.24 60.78 127.74
C THR A 175 29.10 61.13 128.97
N PRO A 176 29.54 62.39 129.15
CA PRO A 176 28.86 63.26 130.12
C PRO A 176 28.80 64.78 129.79
N LYS A 177 28.06 65.47 130.66
CA LYS A 177 27.44 66.81 130.65
C LYS A 177 28.34 68.05 130.92
N ASN A 178 27.80 69.21 130.46
CA ASN A 178 27.73 70.58 131.06
C ASN A 178 29.00 71.48 131.00
N ARG A 179 28.93 72.81 130.81
CA ARG A 179 27.87 73.83 131.02
C ARG A 179 28.26 75.19 130.34
N GLU A 180 27.35 76.16 130.42
CA GLU A 180 27.40 77.61 130.06
C GLU A 180 26.83 77.92 128.65
N ALA A 181 25.56 78.30 128.45
CA ALA A 181 24.65 79.29 129.04
C ALA A 181 24.97 80.76 128.65
N GLN A 182 24.50 81.17 127.45
CA GLN A 182 23.84 82.45 127.13
C GLN A 182 23.74 82.62 125.60
N LEU A 183 22.75 81.99 124.94
CA LEU A 183 22.30 82.29 123.55
C LEU A 183 21.09 81.41 123.14
N SER A 184 20.19 81.08 124.09
CA SER A 184 19.21 79.99 123.94
C SER A 184 17.94 80.34 123.16
N ASP A 185 17.72 81.60 122.80
CA ASP A 185 16.45 82.02 122.18
C ASP A 185 16.57 82.28 120.66
N GLN A 186 17.79 82.37 120.12
CA GLN A 186 18.03 82.48 118.66
C GLN A 186 18.29 81.10 118.01
N ILE A 187 18.86 80.15 118.75
CA ILE A 187 19.25 78.81 118.25
C ILE A 187 18.04 77.87 118.06
N ASN A 188 16.92 78.11 118.75
CA ASN A 188 15.72 77.28 118.65
C ASN A 188 14.83 77.62 117.45
N GLU A 189 14.89 78.85 116.92
CA GLU A 189 14.27 79.17 115.63
C GLU A 189 15.15 78.67 114.48
N ASP A 190 16.46 78.89 114.53
CA ASP A 190 17.40 78.42 113.49
C ASP A 190 17.40 76.88 113.35
N ASN A 191 17.34 76.12 114.45
CA ASN A 191 17.22 74.66 114.40
C ASN A 191 15.86 74.16 113.86
N ARG A 192 14.79 74.95 114.05
CA ARG A 192 13.46 74.63 113.50
C ARG A 192 13.43 74.88 111.99
N TYR A 193 13.99 76.01 111.56
CA TYR A 193 14.16 76.33 110.14
C TYR A 193 15.09 75.34 109.43
N GLU A 194 16.18 74.92 110.06
CA GLU A 194 17.07 73.89 109.49
C GLU A 194 16.37 72.52 109.38
N GLN A 195 15.58 72.11 110.37
CA GLN A 195 14.78 70.88 110.28
C GLN A 195 13.71 70.95 109.19
N GLU A 196 13.05 72.10 109.04
CA GLU A 196 12.02 72.30 108.02
C GLU A 196 12.62 72.33 106.60
N ILE A 197 13.80 72.95 106.43
CA ILE A 197 14.58 72.91 105.19
C ILE A 197 15.04 71.48 104.88
N LEU A 198 15.46 70.69 105.88
CA LEU A 198 15.87 69.31 105.68
C LEU A 198 14.68 68.44 105.24
N LEU A 199 13.54 68.59 105.91
CA LEU A 199 12.30 67.88 105.56
C LEU A 199 11.81 68.24 104.16
N GLU A 200 11.88 69.51 103.76
CA GLU A 200 11.50 69.93 102.42
C GLU A 200 12.48 69.40 101.36
N LYS A 201 13.77 69.30 101.70
CA LYS A 201 14.79 68.69 100.83
C LYS A 201 14.59 67.19 100.67
N ASP A 202 14.30 66.48 101.76
CA ASP A 202 13.99 65.04 101.72
C ASP A 202 12.69 64.77 100.97
N LYS A 203 11.68 65.63 101.15
CA LYS A 203 10.42 65.55 100.42
C LYS A 203 10.61 65.79 98.92
N ALA A 204 11.38 66.81 98.54
CA ALA A 204 11.74 67.07 97.14
C ALA A 204 12.58 65.92 96.53
N GLN A 205 13.44 65.29 97.32
CA GLN A 205 14.24 64.14 96.88
C GLN A 205 13.39 62.89 96.66
N ILE A 206 12.44 62.62 97.56
CA ILE A 206 11.46 61.54 97.41
C ILE A 206 10.57 61.81 96.18
N GLU A 207 10.12 63.05 95.98
CA GLU A 207 9.28 63.43 94.85
C GLU A 207 10.03 63.28 93.51
N HIS A 208 11.31 63.65 93.47
CA HIS A 208 12.18 63.40 92.32
C HIS A 208 12.39 61.90 92.05
N GLU A 209 12.66 61.09 93.08
CA GLU A 209 12.76 59.63 92.94
C GLU A 209 11.46 59.01 92.42
N LEU A 210 10.31 59.49 92.87
CA LEU A 210 9.00 59.02 92.41
C LEU A 210 8.78 59.35 90.92
N ILE A 211 9.18 60.54 90.48
CA ILE A 211 9.11 60.96 89.07
C ILE A 211 10.02 60.07 88.21
N VAL A 212 11.27 59.83 88.64
CA VAL A 212 12.22 58.97 87.92
C VAL A 212 11.69 57.54 87.82
N GLN A 213 11.15 56.99 88.90
CA GLN A 213 10.54 55.64 88.88
C GLN A 213 9.33 55.57 87.95
N GLN A 214 8.50 56.63 87.91
CA GLN A 214 7.35 56.69 87.02
C GLN A 214 7.78 56.79 85.54
N GLU A 215 8.82 57.56 85.22
CA GLU A 215 9.40 57.60 83.86
C GLU A 215 9.98 56.25 83.45
N GLU A 216 10.67 55.56 84.37
CA GLU A 216 11.25 54.25 84.08
C GLU A 216 10.18 53.18 83.85
N LEU A 217 9.10 53.18 84.64
CA LEU A 217 7.92 52.34 84.42
C LEU A 217 7.25 52.62 83.07
N ASN A 218 7.11 53.91 82.70
CA ASN A 218 6.55 54.29 81.40
C ASN A 218 7.45 53.83 80.24
N ASN A 219 8.77 53.98 80.35
CA ASN A 219 9.72 53.50 79.34
C ASN A 219 9.69 51.97 79.20
N GLN A 220 9.62 51.22 80.31
CA GLN A 220 9.49 49.76 80.27
C GLN A 220 8.19 49.32 79.60
N ARG A 221 7.09 50.02 79.89
CA ARG A 221 5.80 49.78 79.24
C ARG A 221 5.86 50.03 77.73
N ASP A 222 6.47 51.14 77.30
CA ASP A 222 6.64 51.45 75.87
C ASP A 222 7.51 50.41 75.14
N ILE A 223 8.55 49.89 75.79
CA ILE A 223 9.38 48.81 75.25
C ILE A 223 8.56 47.53 75.13
N ALA A 224 7.81 47.16 76.17
CA ALA A 224 6.96 45.97 76.17
C ALA A 224 5.87 46.05 75.09
N GLU A 225 5.22 47.19 74.92
CA GLU A 225 4.21 47.41 73.87
C GLU A 225 4.84 47.30 72.46
N LYS A 226 6.04 47.85 72.26
CA LYS A 226 6.79 47.71 70.99
C LYS A 226 7.21 46.27 70.70
N GLU A 227 7.68 45.54 71.70
CA GLU A 227 8.06 44.13 71.57
C GLU A 227 6.83 43.25 71.28
N GLN A 228 5.71 43.49 71.96
CA GLN A 228 4.45 42.80 71.69
C GLN A 228 3.95 43.10 70.27
N GLY A 229 4.04 44.35 69.80
CA GLY A 229 3.72 44.73 68.43
C GLY A 229 4.59 44.00 67.39
N ARG A 230 5.90 43.87 67.64
CA ARG A 230 6.82 43.11 66.79
C ARG A 230 6.50 41.61 66.79
N ALA A 231 6.21 41.03 67.96
CA ALA A 231 5.85 39.62 68.09
C ALA A 231 4.55 39.31 67.31
N ASN A 232 3.53 40.16 67.43
CA ASN A 232 2.28 40.00 66.69
C ASN A 232 2.48 40.10 65.18
N GLN A 233 3.29 41.06 64.70
CA GLN A 233 3.62 41.16 63.28
C GLN A 233 4.37 39.93 62.75
N GLU A 234 5.30 39.39 63.55
CA GLU A 234 6.04 38.19 63.18
C GLU A 234 5.13 36.95 63.14
N GLU A 235 4.15 36.86 64.05
CA GLU A 235 3.14 35.81 64.01
C GLU A 235 2.25 35.88 62.76
N ILE A 236 1.84 37.07 62.35
CA ILE A 236 1.09 37.29 61.10
C ILE A 236 1.92 36.83 59.90
N ARG A 237 3.20 37.22 59.81
CA ARG A 237 4.10 36.77 58.73
C ARG A 237 4.27 35.26 58.71
N ARG A 238 4.38 34.61 59.86
CA ARG A 238 4.46 33.14 59.94
C ARG A 238 3.20 32.48 59.41
N LYS A 239 2.02 32.96 59.81
CA LYS A 239 0.72 32.45 59.33
C LYS A 239 0.56 32.63 57.81
N GLU A 240 0.97 33.78 57.27
CA GLU A 240 0.96 34.03 55.82
C GLU A 240 1.93 33.10 55.07
N ALA A 241 3.15 32.91 55.59
CA ALA A 241 4.13 32.00 54.99
C ALA A 241 3.66 30.53 55.02
N GLU A 242 3.00 30.09 56.11
CA GLU A 242 2.41 28.75 56.20
C GLU A 242 1.27 28.56 55.20
N LEU A 243 0.41 29.57 55.02
CA LEU A 243 -0.67 29.54 54.04
C LEU A 243 -0.12 29.43 52.61
N GLN A 244 0.88 30.25 52.25
CA GLN A 244 1.55 30.19 50.95
C GLN A 244 2.22 28.84 50.73
N ARG A 245 2.88 28.29 51.75
CA ARG A 245 3.51 26.96 51.67
C ARG A 245 2.47 25.87 51.43
N GLY A 246 1.31 25.95 52.09
CA GLY A 246 0.18 25.05 51.87
C GLY A 246 -0.37 25.13 50.44
N GLN A 247 -0.54 26.34 49.90
CA GLN A 247 -0.98 26.56 48.51
C GLN A 247 0.01 25.98 47.50
N LEU A 248 1.29 26.32 47.62
CA LEU A 248 2.36 25.80 46.76
C LEU A 248 2.46 24.27 46.81
N GLN A 249 2.28 23.67 48.00
CA GLN A 249 2.28 22.22 48.14
C GLN A 249 1.05 21.58 47.46
N GLY A 250 -0.11 22.25 47.48
CA GLY A 250 -1.30 21.85 46.75
C GLY A 250 -1.08 21.86 45.24
N GLU A 251 -0.59 22.98 44.71
CA GLU A 251 -0.27 23.15 43.29
C GLU A 251 0.77 22.12 42.81
N CYS A 252 1.83 21.90 43.59
CA CYS A 252 2.85 20.91 43.26
C CYS A 252 2.28 19.49 43.16
N LYS A 253 1.34 19.11 44.04
CA LYS A 253 0.64 17.82 43.96
C LYS A 253 -0.25 17.70 42.73
N ILE A 254 -0.90 18.79 42.30
CA ILE A 254 -1.72 18.81 41.08
C ILE A 254 -0.82 18.60 39.86
N VAL A 255 0.26 19.38 39.74
CA VAL A 255 1.24 19.27 38.65
C VAL A 255 1.85 17.87 38.59
N GLN A 256 2.17 17.26 39.73
CA GLN A 256 2.68 15.88 39.78
C GLN A 256 1.67 14.86 39.21
N ARG A 257 0.38 15.01 39.54
CA ARG A 257 -0.68 14.13 39.00
C ARG A 257 -0.84 14.30 37.50
N GLU A 258 -0.78 15.53 37.00
CA GLU A 258 -0.87 15.82 35.57
C GLU A 258 0.33 15.28 34.80
N ASN A 259 1.55 15.46 35.32
CA ASN A 259 2.75 14.85 34.75
C ASN A 259 2.65 13.32 34.67
N LEU A 260 2.07 12.68 35.69
CA LEU A 260 1.86 11.23 35.66
C LEU A 260 0.84 10.82 34.58
N LYS A 261 -0.21 11.61 34.36
CA LYS A 261 -1.18 11.37 33.27
C LYS A 261 -0.53 11.54 31.91
N LEU A 262 0.22 12.62 31.69
CA LEU A 262 0.95 12.87 30.45
C LEU A 262 1.96 11.76 30.16
N LYS A 263 2.70 11.29 31.17
CA LYS A 263 3.64 10.17 31.01
C LYS A 263 2.95 8.87 30.58
N LYS A 264 1.75 8.59 31.10
CA LYS A 264 0.95 7.42 30.65
C LYS A 264 0.48 7.59 29.22
N LEU A 265 -0.01 8.78 28.87
CA LEU A 265 -0.49 9.08 27.53
C LEU A 265 0.63 8.99 26.48
N LEU A 266 1.80 9.54 26.80
CA LEU A 266 2.99 9.45 25.94
C LEU A 266 3.39 7.99 25.66
N LYS A 267 3.34 7.14 26.69
CA LYS A 267 3.63 5.71 26.53
C LYS A 267 2.63 5.02 25.60
N GLN A 268 1.34 5.39 25.67
CA GLN A 268 0.32 4.88 24.77
C GLN A 268 0.59 5.30 23.32
N TYR A 269 0.84 6.58 23.07
CA TYR A 269 1.18 7.07 21.73
C TYR A 269 2.44 6.43 21.14
N LEU A 270 3.48 6.20 21.95
CA LEU A 270 4.68 5.47 21.53
C LEU A 270 4.34 4.04 21.10
N THR A 271 3.52 3.34 21.88
CA THR A 271 3.12 1.96 21.58
C THR A 271 2.28 1.89 20.30
N GLU A 272 1.36 2.85 20.10
CA GLU A 272 0.53 2.94 18.91
C GLU A 272 1.34 3.30 17.66
N ALA A 273 2.33 4.20 17.79
CA ALA A 273 3.25 4.53 16.70
C ALA A 273 4.14 3.34 16.31
N GLU A 274 4.64 2.57 17.28
CA GLU A 274 5.41 1.34 17.02
C GLU A 274 4.55 0.28 16.30
N GLN A 275 3.28 0.14 16.68
CA GLN A 275 2.33 -0.76 16.00
C GLN A 275 2.07 -0.33 14.56
N LEU A 276 1.81 0.96 14.32
CA LEU A 276 1.62 1.49 12.98
C LEU A 276 2.86 1.31 12.09
N GLN A 277 4.06 1.51 12.64
CA GLN A 277 5.30 1.25 11.90
C GLN A 277 5.44 -0.24 11.53
N PHE A 278 5.12 -1.14 12.47
CA PHE A 278 5.15 -2.58 12.20
C PHE A 278 4.16 -2.98 11.09
N GLU A 279 2.94 -2.42 11.11
CA GLU A 279 1.94 -2.65 10.08
C GLU A 279 2.36 -2.08 8.71
N GLU A 280 2.95 -0.89 8.67
CA GLU A 280 3.50 -0.30 7.45
C GLU A 280 4.65 -1.15 6.87
N ASP A 281 5.57 -1.60 7.71
CA ASP A 281 6.70 -2.45 7.30
C ASP A 281 6.20 -3.80 6.73
N ASP A 282 5.22 -4.44 7.39
CA ASP A 282 4.61 -5.69 6.91
C ASP A 282 3.87 -5.48 5.58
N HIS A 283 3.17 -4.36 5.41
CA HIS A 283 2.54 -4.01 4.14
C HIS A 283 3.58 -3.78 3.02
N ILE A 284 4.68 -3.08 3.32
CA ILE A 284 5.77 -2.84 2.36
C ILE A 284 6.44 -4.16 1.94
N GLU A 285 6.68 -5.07 2.88
CA GLU A 285 7.25 -6.39 2.60
C GLU A 285 6.32 -7.23 1.73
N ASN A 286 5.02 -7.24 2.05
CA ASN A 286 4.00 -7.94 1.26
C ASN A 286 3.90 -7.39 -0.17
N GLU A 287 3.92 -6.06 -0.36
CA GLU A 287 3.95 -5.46 -1.70
C GLU A 287 5.21 -5.85 -2.48
N LYS A 288 6.39 -5.79 -1.86
CA LYS A 288 7.65 -6.20 -2.51
C LYS A 288 7.63 -7.67 -2.93
N ASN A 289 7.08 -8.55 -2.08
CA ASN A 289 6.94 -9.97 -2.40
C ASN A 289 5.97 -10.20 -3.56
N LYS A 290 4.87 -9.43 -3.62
CA LYS A 290 3.92 -9.46 -4.74
C LYS A 290 4.57 -8.98 -6.04
N GLU A 291 5.27 -7.84 -6.02
CA GLU A 291 6.01 -7.33 -7.18
C GLU A 291 7.08 -8.31 -7.67
N MET A 292 7.82 -8.95 -6.75
CA MET A 292 8.83 -9.95 -7.09
C MET A 292 8.19 -11.14 -7.81
N LYS A 293 7.07 -11.65 -7.29
CA LYS A 293 6.32 -12.75 -7.89
C LYS A 293 5.78 -12.38 -9.28
N GLU A 294 5.20 -11.20 -9.44
CA GLU A 294 4.72 -10.71 -10.74
C GLU A 294 5.86 -10.58 -11.76
N LYS A 295 7.04 -10.13 -11.32
CA LYS A 295 8.24 -10.03 -12.15
C LYS A 295 8.79 -11.40 -12.54
N GLU A 296 8.75 -12.38 -11.65
CA GLU A 296 9.12 -13.77 -11.95
C GLU A 296 8.14 -14.41 -12.94
N GLU A 297 6.83 -14.20 -12.75
CA GLU A 297 5.80 -14.66 -13.69
C GLU A 297 5.93 -13.99 -15.06
N LEU A 298 6.26 -12.70 -15.11
CA LEU A 298 6.52 -11.98 -16.35
C LEU A 298 7.76 -12.55 -17.05
N LYS A 299 8.87 -12.75 -16.34
CA LYS A 299 10.08 -13.41 -16.89
C LYS A 299 9.77 -14.81 -17.39
N HIS A 300 8.96 -15.59 -16.66
CA HIS A 300 8.55 -16.92 -17.10
C HIS A 300 7.71 -16.84 -18.36
N ARG A 301 6.72 -15.93 -18.44
CA ARG A 301 5.91 -15.70 -19.65
C ARG A 301 6.77 -15.26 -20.84
N GLU A 302 7.73 -14.36 -20.62
CA GLU A 302 8.66 -13.92 -21.66
C GLU A 302 9.54 -15.07 -22.14
N TYR A 303 10.09 -15.86 -21.22
CA TYR A 303 10.86 -17.07 -21.55
C TYR A 303 10.03 -18.07 -22.35
N GLN A 304 8.78 -18.34 -21.93
CA GLN A 304 7.86 -19.23 -22.65
C GLN A 304 7.49 -18.66 -24.03
N SER A 305 7.28 -17.34 -24.14
CA SER A 305 7.01 -16.67 -25.41
C SER A 305 8.21 -16.75 -26.35
N GLN A 306 9.44 -16.56 -25.83
CA GLN A 306 10.68 -16.74 -26.58
C GLN A 306 10.86 -18.19 -27.02
N LEU A 307 10.63 -19.16 -26.12
CA LEU A 307 10.69 -20.58 -26.43
C LEU A 307 9.64 -20.94 -27.50
N HIS A 308 8.43 -20.40 -27.41
CA HIS A 308 7.38 -20.56 -28.41
C HIS A 308 7.77 -19.93 -29.74
N LYS A 309 8.38 -18.74 -29.75
CA LYS A 309 8.92 -18.09 -30.96
C LYS A 309 10.07 -18.88 -31.57
N GLN A 310 10.97 -19.44 -30.76
CA GLN A 310 12.05 -20.31 -31.23
C GLN A 310 11.50 -21.63 -31.76
N ARG A 311 10.56 -22.27 -31.08
CA ARG A 311 9.89 -23.49 -31.55
C ARG A 311 9.09 -23.22 -32.81
N SER A 312 8.36 -22.11 -32.89
CA SER A 312 7.60 -21.70 -34.07
C SER A 312 8.51 -21.33 -35.23
N GLY A 313 9.61 -20.62 -34.97
CA GLY A 313 10.65 -20.30 -35.96
C GLY A 313 11.32 -21.57 -36.48
N LEU A 314 11.76 -22.46 -35.59
CA LEU A 314 12.33 -23.76 -35.94
C LEU A 314 11.31 -24.64 -36.66
N LEU A 315 10.04 -24.65 -36.25
CA LEU A 315 8.95 -25.34 -36.94
C LEU A 315 8.75 -24.75 -38.34
N THR A 316 8.82 -23.42 -38.48
CA THR A 316 8.74 -22.74 -39.78
C THR A 316 9.93 -23.08 -40.67
N THR A 317 11.15 -23.15 -40.12
CA THR A 317 12.35 -23.57 -40.85
C THR A 317 12.30 -25.05 -41.23
N ILE A 318 11.87 -25.92 -40.31
CA ILE A 318 11.67 -27.36 -40.56
C ILE A 318 10.57 -27.57 -41.62
N ILE A 319 9.48 -26.79 -41.58
CA ILE A 319 8.40 -26.81 -42.58
C ILE A 319 8.90 -26.22 -43.92
N GLN A 320 9.75 -25.19 -43.93
CA GLN A 320 10.30 -24.62 -45.17
C GLN A 320 11.33 -25.53 -45.83
N GLU A 321 12.17 -26.22 -45.05
CA GLU A 321 13.23 -27.11 -45.57
C GLU A 321 12.73 -28.53 -45.89
N ARG A 322 11.64 -29.01 -45.26
CA ARG A 322 11.10 -30.37 -45.50
C ARG A 322 9.78 -30.43 -46.28
N ASP A 323 9.01 -29.34 -46.34
CA ASP A 323 7.63 -29.37 -46.87
C ASP A 323 7.35 -28.47 -48.10
N LEU A 324 8.36 -28.02 -48.84
CA LEU A 324 8.12 -27.72 -50.26
C LEU A 324 8.07 -29.00 -51.11
N GLU A 325 8.73 -30.08 -50.69
CA GLU A 325 8.74 -31.36 -51.41
C GLU A 325 7.72 -32.41 -50.91
N LYS A 326 7.09 -32.24 -49.73
CA LYS A 326 6.14 -33.24 -49.15
C LYS A 326 4.85 -32.66 -48.54
N ARG A 327 4.26 -31.63 -49.15
CA ARG A 327 2.98 -31.03 -48.69
C ARG A 327 1.86 -32.07 -48.54
N LYS A 328 1.41 -32.25 -47.28
CA LYS A 328 0.24 -33.02 -46.80
C LYS A 328 0.28 -34.51 -47.19
N ILE A 329 0.70 -35.38 -46.27
CA ILE A 329 0.36 -36.81 -46.35
C ILE A 329 -1.16 -36.90 -46.16
N ILE A 330 -1.90 -36.91 -47.26
CA ILE A 330 -3.31 -37.30 -47.25
C ILE A 330 -3.29 -38.80 -47.00
N PRO A 331 -3.95 -39.31 -45.93
CA PRO A 331 -3.90 -40.72 -45.57
C PRO A 331 -4.82 -41.54 -46.49
N TRP A 332 -4.43 -41.67 -47.77
CA TRP A 332 -5.21 -42.37 -48.80
C TRP A 332 -5.58 -43.80 -48.39
N GLN A 333 -4.74 -44.45 -47.58
CA GLN A 333 -4.99 -45.78 -47.04
C GLN A 333 -6.13 -45.81 -46.02
N GLU A 334 -6.31 -44.77 -45.21
CA GLU A 334 -7.41 -44.70 -44.23
C GLU A 334 -8.74 -44.47 -44.97
N ILE A 335 -8.74 -43.52 -45.91
CA ILE A 335 -9.90 -43.26 -46.78
C ILE A 335 -10.30 -44.52 -47.58
N ALA A 336 -9.31 -45.24 -48.12
CA ALA A 336 -9.57 -46.48 -48.85
C ALA A 336 -10.11 -47.61 -47.96
N LYS A 337 -9.61 -47.71 -46.70
CA LYS A 337 -10.16 -48.66 -45.72
C LYS A 337 -11.61 -48.34 -45.42
N ASP A 338 -11.93 -47.06 -45.25
CA ASP A 338 -13.31 -46.64 -45.04
C ASP A 338 -14.16 -47.04 -46.24
N MET A 339 -13.80 -46.69 -47.48
CA MET A 339 -14.56 -47.07 -48.68
C MET A 339 -14.81 -48.58 -48.85
N ASN A 340 -13.93 -49.44 -48.34
CA ASN A 340 -14.02 -50.91 -48.49
C ASN A 340 -14.79 -51.63 -47.39
N LYS A 341 -15.22 -50.94 -46.33
CA LYS A 341 -16.01 -51.56 -45.27
C LYS A 341 -17.38 -52.01 -45.80
N PRO A 342 -17.88 -53.19 -45.39
CA PRO A 342 -19.25 -53.61 -45.66
C PRO A 342 -20.21 -52.69 -44.89
N ILE A 343 -21.32 -52.30 -45.52
CA ILE A 343 -22.38 -51.53 -44.88
C ILE A 343 -23.55 -52.46 -44.61
N ASN A 344 -24.15 -52.34 -43.42
CA ASN A 344 -25.47 -52.90 -43.18
C ASN A 344 -26.53 -51.96 -43.77
N GLU A 345 -27.01 -52.27 -44.97
CA GLU A 345 -27.95 -51.43 -45.73
C GLU A 345 -29.32 -51.26 -45.02
N GLU A 346 -29.61 -52.02 -43.97
CA GLU A 346 -30.82 -51.90 -43.15
C GLU A 346 -30.73 -50.80 -42.06
N ASN A 347 -29.52 -50.29 -41.77
CA ASN A 347 -29.30 -49.27 -40.74
C ASN A 347 -29.06 -47.89 -41.38
N GLU A 348 -30.12 -47.07 -41.46
CA GLU A 348 -30.09 -45.76 -42.13
C GLU A 348 -29.03 -44.80 -41.57
N GLU A 349 -28.79 -44.79 -40.25
CA GLU A 349 -27.80 -43.90 -39.61
C GLU A 349 -26.37 -44.30 -40.01
N GLU A 350 -26.07 -45.59 -40.02
CA GLU A 350 -24.75 -46.11 -40.41
C GLU A 350 -24.49 -45.92 -41.91
N VAL A 351 -25.54 -46.09 -42.74
CA VAL A 351 -25.48 -45.78 -44.18
C VAL A 351 -25.15 -44.30 -44.40
N GLN A 352 -25.79 -43.40 -43.66
CA GLN A 352 -25.58 -41.96 -43.81
C GLN A 352 -24.16 -41.53 -43.39
N GLU A 353 -23.70 -41.93 -42.20
CA GLU A 353 -22.35 -41.60 -41.71
C GLU A 353 -21.27 -42.09 -42.69
N PHE A 354 -21.48 -43.29 -43.22
CA PHE A 354 -20.56 -43.86 -44.17
C PHE A 354 -20.56 -43.12 -45.50
N GLN A 355 -21.74 -42.75 -45.98
CA GLN A 355 -21.87 -41.97 -47.20
C GLN A 355 -21.13 -40.65 -47.06
N GLU A 356 -21.30 -39.94 -45.93
CA GLU A 356 -20.60 -38.68 -45.65
C GLU A 356 -19.07 -38.85 -45.67
N MET A 357 -18.53 -39.94 -45.11
CA MET A 357 -17.10 -40.24 -45.16
C MET A 357 -16.60 -40.48 -46.59
N ILE A 358 -17.34 -41.25 -47.41
CA ILE A 358 -16.97 -41.45 -48.82
C ILE A 358 -17.01 -40.13 -49.57
N GLU A 359 -18.04 -39.31 -49.35
CA GLU A 359 -18.22 -38.02 -50.00
C GLU A 359 -17.04 -37.08 -49.71
N GLN A 360 -16.60 -37.01 -48.46
CA GLN A 360 -15.42 -36.25 -48.06
C GLN A 360 -14.14 -36.76 -48.74
N GLY A 361 -13.98 -38.08 -48.84
CA GLY A 361 -12.89 -38.71 -49.59
C GLY A 361 -12.91 -38.32 -51.07
N CYS A 362 -14.09 -38.36 -51.71
CA CYS A 362 -14.29 -38.00 -53.10
C CYS A 362 -14.00 -36.52 -53.38
N GLU A 363 -14.46 -35.61 -52.50
CA GLU A 363 -14.16 -34.18 -52.63
C GLU A 363 -12.66 -33.89 -52.41
N THR A 364 -12.00 -34.66 -51.55
CA THR A 364 -10.54 -34.59 -51.38
C THR A 364 -9.79 -35.01 -52.65
N ILE A 365 -10.22 -36.09 -53.30
CA ILE A 365 -9.66 -36.54 -54.60
C ILE A 365 -9.87 -35.46 -55.66
N LYS A 366 -11.10 -34.95 -55.77
CA LYS A 366 -11.48 -33.90 -56.72
C LYS A 366 -10.66 -32.63 -56.52
N SER A 367 -10.62 -32.05 -55.32
CA SER A 367 -9.81 -30.84 -55.05
C SER A 367 -8.30 -31.04 -55.33
N THR A 368 -7.83 -32.29 -55.14
CA THR A 368 -6.44 -32.66 -55.40
C THR A 368 -6.12 -32.77 -56.90
N LEU A 369 -7.02 -33.34 -57.72
CA LEU A 369 -6.75 -33.75 -59.09
C LEU A 369 -7.51 -32.98 -60.18
N GLN A 370 -8.62 -32.31 -59.86
CA GLN A 370 -9.49 -31.66 -60.83
C GLN A 370 -8.71 -30.64 -61.66
N GLY A 371 -8.76 -30.81 -63.00
CA GLY A 371 -8.06 -29.95 -63.96
C GLY A 371 -6.53 -30.03 -63.93
N LYS A 372 -5.95 -30.96 -63.15
CA LYS A 372 -4.49 -31.06 -62.94
C LYS A 372 -3.94 -32.37 -63.50
N ARG A 373 -2.91 -32.27 -64.35
CA ARG A 373 -2.11 -33.41 -64.79
C ARG A 373 -1.02 -33.71 -63.76
N ASN A 374 -1.41 -34.36 -62.66
CA ASN A 374 -0.52 -34.69 -61.54
C ASN A 374 -0.43 -36.21 -61.32
N ASP A 375 0.39 -36.86 -62.15
CA ASP A 375 0.52 -38.33 -62.15
C ASP A 375 1.16 -38.87 -60.87
N VAL A 376 2.05 -38.09 -60.23
CA VAL A 376 2.66 -38.48 -58.94
C VAL A 376 1.58 -38.67 -57.88
N LYS A 377 0.64 -37.72 -57.77
CA LYS A 377 -0.48 -37.82 -56.83
C LYS A 377 -1.49 -38.90 -57.22
N ARG A 378 -1.79 -39.06 -58.52
CA ARG A 378 -2.64 -40.16 -58.99
C ARG A 378 -2.05 -41.52 -58.59
N LYS A 379 -0.75 -41.72 -58.80
CA LYS A 379 -0.04 -42.94 -58.40
C LYS A 379 -0.13 -43.16 -56.89
N GLN A 380 0.03 -42.12 -56.07
CA GLN A 380 -0.15 -42.21 -54.61
C GLN A 380 -1.57 -42.61 -54.21
N ILE A 381 -2.58 -42.04 -54.86
CA ILE A 381 -4.00 -42.35 -54.60
C ILE A 381 -4.31 -43.81 -54.99
N ILE A 382 -3.83 -44.25 -56.15
CA ILE A 382 -3.98 -45.63 -56.64
C ILE A 382 -3.27 -46.61 -55.69
N GLN A 383 -2.02 -46.32 -55.31
CA GLN A 383 -1.27 -47.14 -54.34
C GLN A 383 -1.90 -47.12 -52.93
N GLY A 384 -2.69 -46.09 -52.62
CA GLY A 384 -3.45 -45.99 -51.39
C GLY A 384 -4.66 -46.92 -51.32
N GLY A 385 -5.06 -47.57 -52.42
CA GLY A 385 -6.20 -48.50 -52.46
C GLY A 385 -7.56 -47.85 -52.74
N ILE A 386 -7.57 -46.57 -53.12
CA ILE A 386 -8.80 -45.80 -53.35
C ILE A 386 -9.56 -46.31 -54.57
N VAL A 387 -8.85 -46.74 -55.62
CA VAL A 387 -9.47 -47.23 -56.85
C VAL A 387 -10.25 -48.50 -56.59
N GLU A 388 -9.67 -49.42 -55.84
CA GLU A 388 -10.31 -50.66 -55.41
C GLU A 388 -11.56 -50.38 -54.56
N GLY A 389 -11.48 -49.39 -53.65
CA GLY A 389 -12.64 -48.95 -52.87
C GLY A 389 -13.80 -48.44 -53.73
N LEU A 390 -13.50 -47.57 -54.72
CA LEU A 390 -14.52 -47.05 -55.64
C LEU A 390 -15.10 -48.15 -56.55
N ILE A 391 -14.25 -49.06 -57.07
CA ILE A 391 -14.72 -50.20 -57.88
C ILE A 391 -15.65 -51.09 -57.06
N ASN A 392 -15.27 -51.40 -55.82
CA ASN A 392 -16.08 -52.22 -54.91
C ASN A 392 -17.45 -51.59 -54.63
N ILE A 393 -17.50 -50.26 -54.45
CA ILE A 393 -18.74 -49.48 -54.31
C ILE A 393 -19.62 -49.67 -55.56
N PHE A 394 -19.05 -49.47 -56.75
CA PHE A 394 -19.81 -49.56 -58.00
C PHE A 394 -20.30 -50.99 -58.28
N GLU A 395 -19.52 -52.01 -57.94
CA GLU A 395 -19.83 -53.40 -58.25
C GLU A 395 -20.83 -54.05 -57.29
N HIS A 396 -20.77 -53.72 -55.99
CA HIS A 396 -21.50 -54.51 -54.97
C HIS A 396 -22.62 -53.78 -54.22
N ARG A 397 -22.61 -52.44 -54.13
CA ARG A 397 -23.63 -51.70 -53.33
C ARG A 397 -24.92 -51.46 -54.08
N ASP A 398 -26.04 -51.21 -53.41
CA ASP A 398 -27.25 -50.73 -54.11
C ASP A 398 -26.91 -49.49 -54.96
N LEU A 399 -27.27 -49.54 -56.25
CA LEU A 399 -27.03 -48.46 -57.20
C LEU A 399 -27.61 -47.13 -56.69
N LYS A 400 -28.72 -47.13 -55.94
CA LYS A 400 -29.30 -45.91 -55.37
C LYS A 400 -28.38 -45.15 -54.41
N LEU A 401 -27.40 -45.84 -53.81
CA LEU A 401 -26.41 -45.26 -52.90
C LEU A 401 -25.14 -44.78 -53.62
N VAL A 402 -25.00 -45.10 -54.91
CA VAL A 402 -23.90 -44.59 -55.73
C VAL A 402 -24.17 -43.14 -56.09
N THR A 403 -23.22 -42.26 -55.80
CA THR A 403 -23.37 -40.82 -56.00
C THR A 403 -22.48 -40.30 -57.11
N ARG A 404 -22.88 -39.15 -57.67
CA ARG A 404 -22.14 -38.49 -58.75
C ARG A 404 -20.73 -38.07 -58.32
N SER A 405 -20.52 -37.74 -57.06
CA SER A 405 -19.18 -37.38 -56.55
C SER A 405 -18.21 -38.56 -56.64
N GLN A 406 -18.67 -39.79 -56.41
CA GLN A 406 -17.87 -41.01 -56.52
C GLN A 406 -17.46 -41.26 -57.98
N THR A 407 -18.39 -41.14 -58.93
CA THR A 407 -18.07 -41.29 -60.36
C THR A 407 -17.17 -40.16 -60.88
N VAL A 408 -17.39 -38.92 -60.42
CA VAL A 408 -16.52 -37.77 -60.73
C VAL A 408 -15.13 -37.94 -60.11
N ALA A 409 -15.01 -38.48 -58.89
CA ALA A 409 -13.72 -38.77 -58.29
C ALA A 409 -12.95 -39.82 -59.10
N PHE A 410 -13.64 -40.87 -59.57
CA PHE A 410 -13.07 -41.87 -60.46
C PHE A 410 -12.66 -41.27 -61.82
N ALA A 411 -13.50 -40.44 -62.44
CA ALA A 411 -13.17 -39.74 -63.68
C ALA A 411 -11.96 -38.79 -63.51
N ASN A 412 -11.87 -38.12 -62.36
CA ASN A 412 -10.71 -37.31 -62.00
C ASN A 412 -9.45 -38.14 -61.78
N LEU A 413 -9.52 -39.48 -61.65
CA LEU A 413 -8.36 -40.39 -61.66
C LEU A 413 -7.98 -40.85 -63.07
N THR A 414 -8.91 -40.85 -64.03
CA THR A 414 -8.66 -41.25 -65.43
C THR A 414 -8.22 -40.08 -66.33
N ALA A 415 -8.57 -38.83 -66.02
CA ALA A 415 -8.17 -37.69 -66.85
C ALA A 415 -7.95 -36.36 -66.07
N PRO A 416 -7.04 -35.48 -66.54
CA PRO A 416 -5.96 -35.76 -67.48
C PRO A 416 -4.81 -36.54 -66.79
N CYS A 417 -4.37 -37.66 -67.36
CA CYS A 417 -3.26 -38.47 -66.84
C CYS A 417 -2.38 -39.06 -67.95
N SER A 418 -1.23 -39.64 -67.60
CA SER A 418 -0.37 -40.39 -68.54
C SER A 418 -0.84 -41.81 -68.79
N THR A 419 -0.32 -42.42 -69.86
CA THR A 419 -0.52 -43.83 -70.20
C THR A 419 -0.15 -44.77 -69.04
N ASP A 420 0.90 -44.47 -68.27
CA ASP A 420 1.30 -45.29 -67.12
C ASP A 420 0.23 -45.34 -66.02
N ILE A 421 -0.43 -44.20 -65.77
CA ILE A 421 -1.55 -44.14 -64.83
C ILE A 421 -2.77 -44.91 -65.37
N LEU A 422 -3.05 -44.82 -66.67
CA LEU A 422 -4.12 -45.60 -67.29
C LEU A 422 -3.85 -47.11 -67.19
N ILE A 423 -2.61 -47.56 -67.39
CA ILE A 423 -2.21 -48.96 -67.22
C ILE A 423 -2.45 -49.41 -65.76
N LEU A 424 -1.99 -48.61 -64.78
CA LEU A 424 -2.21 -48.91 -63.36
C LEU A 424 -3.70 -49.00 -63.00
N LEU A 425 -4.54 -48.16 -63.58
CA LEU A 425 -5.99 -48.22 -63.40
C LEU A 425 -6.61 -49.44 -64.07
N TYR A 426 -6.16 -49.79 -65.27
CA TYR A 426 -6.60 -50.98 -66.00
C TYR A 426 -6.30 -52.27 -65.23
N GLU A 427 -5.12 -52.36 -64.60
CA GLU A 427 -4.73 -53.49 -63.76
C GLU A 427 -5.67 -53.72 -62.56
N LYS A 428 -6.43 -52.70 -62.12
CA LYS A 428 -7.43 -52.82 -61.06
C LYS A 428 -8.76 -53.41 -61.51
N GLN A 429 -8.89 -53.77 -62.79
CA GLN A 429 -10.09 -54.37 -63.37
C GLN A 429 -11.35 -53.52 -63.12
N PRO A 430 -11.40 -52.25 -63.57
CA PRO A 430 -12.50 -51.35 -63.24
C PRO A 430 -13.79 -51.64 -63.99
N TYR A 431 -13.72 -52.36 -65.11
CA TYR A 431 -14.85 -52.51 -66.03
C TYR A 431 -16.09 -53.20 -65.45
N PRO A 432 -16.01 -54.27 -64.64
CA PRO A 432 -17.20 -54.87 -64.04
C PRO A 432 -18.04 -53.87 -63.23
N GLY A 433 -17.41 -53.15 -62.31
CA GLY A 433 -18.07 -52.10 -61.54
C GLY A 433 -18.57 -50.94 -62.40
N LEU A 434 -17.76 -50.46 -63.35
CA LEU A 434 -18.16 -49.38 -64.25
C LEU A 434 -19.32 -49.77 -65.18
N MET A 435 -19.38 -51.02 -65.64
CA MET A 435 -20.47 -51.49 -66.51
C MET A 435 -21.81 -51.51 -65.76
N ARG A 436 -21.80 -51.82 -64.47
CA ARG A 436 -23.01 -51.79 -63.64
C ARG A 436 -23.60 -50.39 -63.50
N LEU A 437 -22.80 -49.34 -63.64
CA LEU A 437 -23.28 -47.95 -63.59
C LEU A 437 -24.21 -47.59 -64.75
N PHE A 438 -24.18 -48.32 -65.88
CA PHE A 438 -25.11 -48.08 -66.99
C PHE A 438 -26.58 -48.38 -66.62
N ASP A 439 -26.81 -49.19 -65.58
CA ASP A 439 -28.15 -49.49 -65.07
C ASP A 439 -28.64 -48.47 -64.03
N HIS A 440 -27.87 -47.40 -63.77
CA HIS A 440 -28.19 -46.38 -62.78
C HIS A 440 -29.32 -45.45 -63.28
N GLN A 441 -30.31 -45.16 -62.41
CA GLN A 441 -31.49 -44.36 -62.79
C GLN A 441 -31.20 -42.87 -63.00
N ASN A 442 -30.18 -42.34 -62.32
CA ASN A 442 -29.72 -40.95 -62.51
C ASN A 442 -28.80 -40.84 -63.72
N GLN A 443 -29.23 -40.10 -64.75
CA GLN A 443 -28.51 -39.89 -66.01
C GLN A 443 -27.21 -39.06 -65.88
N LEU A 444 -26.96 -38.45 -64.72
CA LEU A 444 -25.74 -37.66 -64.45
C LEU A 444 -24.59 -38.51 -63.87
N ILE A 445 -24.86 -39.79 -63.60
CA ILE A 445 -23.92 -40.83 -63.17
C ILE A 445 -23.63 -41.69 -64.38
#